data_AF-A0A662Y6K7-F1
#
_entry.id   AF-A0A662Y6K7-F1
#
_cell.length_a   1.000
_cell.length_b   1.000
_cell.length_c   1.000
_cell.angle_alpha   90.00
_cell.angle_beta   90.00
_cell.angle_gamma   90.00
#
_symmetry.space_group_name_H-M   'P 1'
#
loop_
_entity.id
_entity.type
_entity.pdbx_description
1 polymer ?
#
loop_
_entity_poly.entity_id
_entity_poly.type
_entity_poly.pdbx_seq_one_letter_code
_entity_poly.pdbx_strand_id
1 'polypeptide(L)'
;MAERQFKIKVGTLRRVKKDLEYYAKEHTAQQAKIDKMRADGKDEHDIRKQEEVLVETETMLPDCQMRLREAATDVSNFIEAHREEVEPLESFPEAQELLAAIPSLLQ
;
A
#
# COMPACT_ATOMS: atom_id res chain seq x y z
N MET A 1 -12.39 -16.46 -19.96
CA MET A 1 -13.10 -15.73 -18.87
C MET A 1 -12.15 -15.44 -17.71
N ALA A 2 -11.30 -16.41 -17.31
CA ALA A 2 -10.34 -16.24 -16.24
C ALA A 2 -9.31 -15.12 -16.50
N GLU A 3 -8.76 -14.98 -17.72
CA GLU A 3 -7.78 -13.93 -18.06
C GLU A 3 -8.28 -12.51 -17.73
N ARG A 4 -9.51 -12.16 -18.15
CA ARG A 4 -10.07 -10.83 -17.89
C ARG A 4 -10.21 -10.59 -16.39
N GLN A 5 -10.69 -11.59 -15.66
CA GLN A 5 -10.86 -11.51 -14.22
C GLN A 5 -9.52 -11.41 -13.49
N PHE A 6 -8.51 -12.17 -13.92
CA PHE A 6 -7.16 -12.12 -13.41
C PHE A 6 -6.55 -10.72 -13.57
N LYS A 7 -6.62 -10.13 -14.76
CA LYS A 7 -6.14 -8.76 -15.02
C LYS A 7 -6.83 -7.72 -14.13
N ILE A 8 -8.13 -7.89 -13.84
CA ILE A 8 -8.86 -7.00 -12.93
C ILE A 8 -8.31 -7.13 -11.49
N LYS A 9 -8.12 -8.35 -11.00
CA LYS A 9 -7.62 -8.63 -9.65
C LYS A 9 -6.19 -8.10 -9.47
N VAL A 10 -5.29 -8.40 -10.41
CA VAL A 10 -3.91 -7.86 -10.45
C VAL A 10 -3.93 -6.33 -10.49
N GLY A 11 -4.82 -5.74 -11.30
CA GLY A 11 -4.99 -4.30 -11.36
C GLY A 11 -5.47 -3.67 -10.05
N THR A 12 -6.34 -4.36 -9.29
CA THR A 12 -6.77 -3.93 -7.96
C THR A 12 -5.62 -4.00 -6.96
N LEU A 13 -4.89 -5.13 -6.91
CA LEU A 13 -3.73 -5.28 -6.03
C LEU A 13 -2.69 -4.18 -6.28
N ARG A 14 -2.39 -3.88 -7.54
CA ARG A 14 -1.48 -2.80 -7.93
C ARG A 14 -1.93 -1.42 -7.44
N ARG A 15 -3.23 -1.10 -7.52
CA ARG A 15 -3.76 0.20 -7.07
C ARG A 15 -3.64 0.33 -5.56
N VAL A 16 -4.08 -0.67 -4.82
CA VAL A 16 -4.04 -0.65 -3.35
C VAL A 16 -2.59 -0.60 -2.84
N LYS A 17 -1.67 -1.31 -3.49
CA LYS A 17 -0.23 -1.18 -3.21
C LYS A 17 0.26 0.26 -3.37
N LYS A 18 -0.09 0.92 -4.48
CA LYS A 18 0.30 2.31 -4.72
C LYS A 18 -0.30 3.26 -3.69
N ASP A 19 -1.55 3.06 -3.30
CA ASP A 19 -2.20 3.88 -2.27
C ASP A 19 -1.40 3.82 -0.96
N LEU A 20 -1.02 2.62 -0.53
CA LEU A 20 -0.18 2.44 0.67
C LEU A 20 1.21 3.09 0.53
N GLU A 21 1.85 2.98 -0.64
CA GLU A 21 3.13 3.65 -0.91
C GLU A 21 3.00 5.19 -0.88
N TYR A 22 1.87 5.74 -1.33
CA TYR A 22 1.61 7.18 -1.22
C TYR A 22 1.45 7.61 0.23
N TYR A 23 0.64 6.89 1.02
CA TYR A 23 0.47 7.19 2.45
C TYR A 23 1.77 7.10 3.23
N ALA A 24 2.61 6.09 2.96
CA ALA A 24 3.92 5.97 3.61
C ALA A 24 4.86 7.15 3.27
N LYS A 25 4.79 7.67 2.04
CA LYS A 25 5.55 8.88 1.64
C LYS A 25 5.03 10.13 2.33
N GLU A 26 3.71 10.30 2.42
CA GLU A 26 3.09 11.43 3.12
C GLU A 26 3.44 11.43 4.60
N HIS A 27 3.35 10.27 5.25
CA HIS A 27 3.77 10.08 6.64
C HIS A 27 5.23 10.49 6.84
N THR A 28 6.14 9.95 6.02
CA THR A 28 7.57 10.26 6.08
C THR A 28 7.85 11.76 5.89
N ALA A 29 7.17 12.39 4.93
CA ALA A 29 7.33 13.82 4.66
C ALA A 29 6.83 14.69 5.82
N GLN A 30 5.69 14.32 6.43
CA GLN A 30 5.12 15.03 7.57
C GLN A 30 6.00 14.85 8.82
N GLN A 31 6.52 13.65 9.07
CA GLN A 31 7.48 13.39 10.16
C GLN A 31 8.75 14.22 9.98
N ALA A 32 9.35 14.23 8.78
CA ALA A 32 10.54 15.03 8.48
C ALA A 32 10.29 16.54 8.67
N LYS A 33 9.08 17.03 8.37
CA LYS A 33 8.68 18.41 8.62
C LYS A 33 8.63 18.72 10.12
N ILE A 34 8.04 17.84 10.93
CA ILE A 34 7.99 17.98 12.39
C ILE A 34 9.41 18.01 12.98
N ASP A 35 10.26 17.08 12.56
CA ASP A 35 11.64 17.00 13.05
C ASP A 35 12.45 18.24 12.70
N LYS A 36 12.26 18.78 11.49
CA LYS A 36 12.84 20.07 11.11
C LYS A 36 12.32 21.22 11.96
N MET A 37 11.02 21.28 12.24
CA MET A 37 10.45 22.32 13.10
C MET A 37 11.03 22.27 14.52
N ARG A 38 11.24 21.08 15.06
CA ARG A 38 11.92 20.88 16.36
C ARG A 38 13.37 21.36 16.30
N ALA A 39 14.11 20.99 15.26
CA ALA A 39 15.51 21.40 15.07
C ALA A 39 15.67 22.92 14.91
N ASP A 40 14.72 23.56 14.21
CA ASP A 40 14.68 25.01 14.00
C ASP A 40 14.19 25.78 15.25
N GLY A 41 13.85 25.10 16.35
CA GLY A 41 13.36 25.71 17.58
C GLY A 41 12.02 26.44 17.41
N LYS A 42 11.13 25.91 16.56
CA LYS A 42 9.78 26.46 16.36
C LYS A 42 8.94 26.33 17.63
N ASP A 43 7.86 27.11 17.68
CA ASP A 43 6.93 27.12 18.80
C ASP A 43 6.25 25.74 19.01
N GLU A 44 6.09 25.35 20.27
CA GLU A 44 5.52 24.04 20.64
C GLU A 44 4.06 23.88 20.20
N HIS A 45 3.27 24.95 20.18
CA HIS A 45 1.90 24.90 19.68
C HIS A 45 1.88 24.58 18.17
N ASP A 46 2.77 25.17 17.39
CA ASP A 46 2.87 24.91 15.95
C ASP A 46 3.35 23.48 15.67
N ILE A 47 4.28 22.96 16.47
CA ILE A 47 4.74 21.57 16.39
C ILE A 47 3.60 20.59 16.71
N ARG A 48 2.87 20.81 17.82
CA ARG A 48 1.73 19.96 18.21
C ARG A 48 0.66 19.90 17.12
N LYS A 49 0.38 21.03 16.47
CA LYS A 49 -0.56 21.06 15.34
C LYS A 49 -0.10 20.21 14.16
N GLN A 50 1.20 20.12 13.90
CA GLN A 50 1.72 19.23 12.86
C GLN A 50 1.69 17.75 13.28
N GLU A 51 1.84 17.45 14.56
CA GLU A 51 1.68 16.10 15.10
C GLU A 51 0.22 15.63 15.00
N GLU A 52 -0.76 16.50 15.24
CA GLU A 52 -2.18 16.20 15.02
C GLU A 52 -2.45 15.81 13.55
N VAL A 53 -1.88 16.55 12.60
CA VAL A 53 -1.98 16.22 11.16
C VAL A 53 -1.31 14.88 10.83
N LEU A 54 -0.19 14.55 11.51
CA LEU A 54 0.46 13.25 11.34
C LEU A 54 -0.45 12.12 11.82
N VAL A 55 -1.07 12.27 13.00
CA VAL A 55 -2.01 11.29 13.55
C VAL A 55 -3.19 11.06 12.60
N GLU A 56 -3.76 12.13 12.03
CA GLU A 56 -4.83 12.00 11.01
C GLU A 56 -4.37 11.15 9.81
N THR A 57 -3.14 11.35 9.34
CA THR A 57 -2.53 10.56 8.25
C THR A 57 -2.37 9.09 8.65
N GLU A 58 -1.93 8.81 9.87
CA GLU A 58 -1.75 7.45 10.41
C GLU A 58 -3.06 6.68 10.53
N THR A 59 -4.18 7.38 10.80
CA THR A 59 -5.49 6.72 10.93
C THR A 59 -5.96 6.01 9.65
N MET A 60 -5.41 6.39 8.49
CA MET A 60 -5.76 5.81 7.18
C MET A 60 -4.95 4.55 6.83
N LEU A 61 -3.79 4.35 7.46
CA LEU A 61 -2.90 3.22 7.15
C LEU A 61 -3.53 1.85 7.42
N PRO A 62 -4.25 1.61 8.54
CA PRO A 62 -4.82 0.29 8.83
C PRO A 62 -5.81 -0.20 7.76
N ASP A 63 -6.68 0.67 7.24
CA ASP A 63 -7.65 0.32 6.19
C ASP A 63 -6.93 -0.02 4.88
N CYS A 64 -5.90 0.75 4.51
CA CYS A 64 -5.10 0.47 3.31
C CYS A 64 -4.36 -0.87 3.42
N GLN A 65 -3.78 -1.17 4.58
CA GLN A 65 -3.13 -2.45 4.85
C GLN A 65 -4.11 -3.61 4.81
N MET A 66 -5.32 -3.45 5.36
CA MET A 66 -6.39 -4.46 5.29
C MET A 66 -6.78 -4.75 3.84
N ARG A 67 -7.09 -3.71 3.05
CA ARG A 67 -7.42 -3.86 1.63
C ARG A 67 -6.30 -4.50 0.82
N LEU A 68 -5.04 -4.22 1.18
CA LEU A 68 -3.88 -4.84 0.52
C LEU A 68 -3.86 -6.36 0.79
N ARG A 69 -4.06 -6.78 2.05
CA ARG A 69 -4.13 -8.20 2.43
C ARG A 69 -5.28 -8.91 1.72
N GLU A 70 -6.44 -8.28 1.63
CA GLU A 70 -7.61 -8.84 0.94
C GLU A 70 -7.35 -9.00 -0.56
N ALA A 71 -6.82 -7.98 -1.23
CA ALA A 71 -6.48 -8.04 -2.64
C ALA A 71 -5.39 -9.08 -2.93
N ALA A 72 -4.40 -9.21 -2.03
CA ALA A 72 -3.36 -10.25 -2.12
C ALA A 72 -3.96 -11.65 -2.08
N THR A 73 -4.80 -11.89 -1.08
CA THR A 73 -5.48 -13.16 -0.86
C THR A 73 -6.35 -13.51 -2.07
N ASP A 74 -7.09 -12.52 -2.59
CA ASP A 74 -7.93 -12.70 -3.77
C ASP A 74 -7.13 -13.07 -5.03
N VAL A 75 -5.97 -12.44 -5.26
CA VAL A 75 -5.08 -12.79 -6.38
C VAL A 75 -4.48 -14.19 -6.19
N SER A 76 -3.97 -14.51 -4.99
CA SER A 76 -3.37 -15.82 -4.69
C SER A 76 -4.38 -16.95 -4.88
N ASN A 77 -5.57 -16.82 -4.28
CA ASN A 77 -6.63 -17.82 -4.41
C ASN A 77 -7.06 -17.99 -5.88
N PHE A 78 -7.09 -16.91 -6.66
CA PHE A 78 -7.42 -16.97 -8.08
C PHE A 78 -6.34 -17.71 -8.89
N ILE A 79 -5.06 -17.48 -8.58
CA ILE A 79 -3.95 -18.22 -9.21
C ILE A 79 -4.04 -19.71 -8.88
N GLU A 80 -4.33 -20.07 -7.64
CA GLU A 80 -4.47 -21.47 -7.23
C GLU A 80 -5.63 -22.16 -7.95
N ALA A 81 -6.77 -21.49 -8.08
CA ALA A 81 -7.96 -22.05 -8.74
C ALA A 81 -7.84 -22.15 -10.28
N HIS A 82 -7.04 -21.28 -10.91
CA HIS A 82 -6.98 -21.14 -12.38
C HIS A 82 -5.55 -21.24 -12.94
N ARG A 83 -4.65 -21.95 -12.25
CA ARG A 83 -3.20 -21.94 -12.51
C ARG A 83 -2.83 -22.13 -13.98
N GLU A 84 -3.37 -23.17 -14.61
CA GLU A 84 -3.08 -23.51 -16.02
C GLU A 84 -3.56 -22.43 -17.01
N GLU A 85 -4.61 -21.69 -16.66
CA GLU A 85 -5.14 -20.60 -17.49
C GLU A 85 -4.35 -19.29 -17.30
N VAL A 86 -3.79 -19.05 -16.09
CA VAL A 86 -3.17 -17.77 -15.75
C VAL A 86 -1.66 -17.74 -15.89
N GLU A 87 -0.97 -18.86 -15.66
CA GLU A 87 0.50 -18.95 -15.71
C GLU A 87 1.11 -18.58 -17.09
N PRO A 88 0.46 -18.89 -18.24
CA PRO A 88 0.96 -18.46 -19.55
C PRO A 88 0.70 -16.98 -19.87
N LEU A 89 -0.09 -16.26 -19.05
CA LEU A 89 -0.47 -14.88 -19.33
C LEU A 89 0.68 -13.91 -19.01
N GLU A 90 0.83 -12.87 -19.83
CA GLU A 90 1.82 -11.80 -19.62
C GLU A 90 1.65 -11.04 -18.28
N SER A 91 0.45 -11.05 -17.71
CA SER A 91 0.17 -10.43 -16.41
C SER A 91 0.58 -11.29 -15.21
N PHE A 92 0.99 -12.54 -15.43
CA PHE A 92 1.36 -13.46 -14.35
C PHE A 92 2.65 -13.05 -13.62
N PRO A 93 3.76 -12.70 -14.31
CA PRO A 93 4.96 -12.19 -13.65
C PRO A 93 4.67 -10.95 -12.78
N GLU A 94 3.86 -10.00 -13.29
CA GLU A 94 3.44 -8.83 -12.51
C GLU A 94 2.69 -9.23 -11.23
N ALA A 95 1.79 -10.20 -11.30
CA ALA A 95 1.08 -10.70 -10.13
C ALA A 95 2.05 -11.26 -9.08
N GLN A 96 3.04 -12.04 -9.51
CA GLN A 96 4.05 -12.61 -8.62
C GLN A 96 4.92 -11.53 -7.97
N GLU A 97 5.39 -10.55 -8.74
CA GLU A 97 6.15 -9.41 -8.22
C GLU A 97 5.35 -8.61 -7.18
N LEU A 98 4.08 -8.32 -7.49
CA LEU A 98 3.19 -7.60 -6.59
C LEU A 98 2.98 -8.36 -5.29
N LEU A 99 2.74 -9.67 -5.35
CA LEU A 99 2.57 -10.53 -4.17
C LEU A 99 3.84 -10.63 -3.32
N ALA A 100 5.01 -10.74 -3.97
CA ALA A 100 6.30 -10.82 -3.29
C ALA A 100 6.68 -9.53 -2.54
N ALA A 101 6.18 -8.37 -2.99
CA ALA A 101 6.43 -7.08 -2.35
C ALA A 101 5.56 -6.81 -1.10
N ILE A 102 4.51 -7.60 -0.87
CA ILE A 102 3.52 -7.34 0.20
C ILE A 102 4.12 -7.44 1.61
N PRO A 103 4.94 -8.45 1.95
CA PRO A 103 5.51 -8.56 3.29
C PRO A 103 6.30 -7.32 3.70
N SER A 104 7.06 -6.69 2.80
CA SER A 104 7.81 -5.46 3.08
C SER A 104 6.93 -4.21 3.27
N LEU A 105 5.67 -4.24 2.82
CA LEU A 105 4.74 -3.12 2.92
C LEU A 105 3.81 -3.20 4.13
N LEU A 106 3.73 -4.37 4.77
CA LEU A 106 2.87 -4.63 5.93
C LEU A 106 3.65 -4.72 7.26
N GLN A 107 4.94 -4.37 7.25
CA GLN A 107 5.76 -4.18 8.45
C GLN A 107 5.40 -2.88 9.15
#